data_AF-A0A453KJY3-F1
#
_entry.id   AF-A0A453KJY3-F1
#
_cell.length_a   1.000
_cell.length_b   1.000
_cell.length_c   1.000
_cell.angle_alpha   90.00
_cell.angle_beta   90.00
_cell.angle_gamma   90.00
#
_symmetry.space_group_name_H-M   'P 1'
#
loop_
_entity.id
_entity.type
_entity.pdbx_description
1 polymer ?
#
loop_
_entity_poly.entity_id
_entity_poly.type
_entity_poly.pdbx_seq_one_letter_code
_entity_poly.pdbx_strand_id
1 'polypeptide(L)'
;YEDRFDGVLLSHEVEFEGDNEDGQDRKVDGDGKRVIKAKILDGLVPYFGVPVTANMLLFSPQPEMILEGKVEMLGKESIHAIVLGVFSAAIMADDIPEMFKFKRRGHGGKFISQSDKRHVIKKGSMIRFSVKR
;
A
#
# COMPACT_ATOMS: atom_id res chain seq x y z
N TYR A 1 -3.37 -3.52 6.49
CA TYR A 1 -1.93 -3.24 6.54
C TYR A 1 -1.38 -4.39 7.33
N GLU A 2 -0.49 -5.17 6.72
CA GLU A 2 -0.01 -6.41 7.32
C GLU A 2 1.33 -6.17 7.97
N ASP A 3 1.35 -6.17 9.30
CA ASP A 3 2.53 -5.88 10.12
C ASP A 3 3.73 -6.76 9.76
N ARG A 4 3.47 -8.02 9.40
CA ARG A 4 4.50 -8.98 9.00
C ARG A 4 5.29 -8.53 7.76
N PHE A 5 4.66 -7.77 6.88
CA PHE A 5 5.22 -7.38 5.58
C PHE A 5 5.42 -5.87 5.43
N ASP A 6 5.13 -5.09 6.47
CA ASP A 6 5.26 -3.62 6.49
C ASP A 6 4.59 -2.97 5.26
N GLY A 7 3.35 -3.35 4.97
CA GLY A 7 2.69 -2.89 3.75
C GLY A 7 1.21 -3.23 3.65
N VAL A 8 0.56 -2.67 2.65
CA VAL A 8 -0.82 -3.00 2.30
C VAL A 8 -0.82 -4.05 1.20
N LEU A 9 -1.40 -5.22 1.47
CA LEU A 9 -1.58 -6.28 0.48
C LEU A 9 -2.60 -5.82 -0.58
N LEU A 10 -2.14 -5.74 -1.82
CA LEU A 10 -2.96 -5.39 -2.98
C LEU A 10 -3.56 -6.64 -3.64
N SER A 11 -2.75 -7.69 -3.77
CA SER A 11 -3.13 -8.95 -4.42
C SER A 11 -2.21 -10.08 -3.97
N HIS A 12 -2.66 -11.31 -4.12
CA HIS A 12 -1.87 -12.50 -3.88
C HIS A 12 -2.22 -13.59 -4.89
N GLU A 13 -1.24 -14.44 -5.15
CA GLU A 13 -1.38 -15.69 -5.88
C GLU A 13 -0.79 -16.80 -5.01
N VAL A 14 -1.51 -17.90 -4.85
CA VAL A 14 -1.18 -18.97 -3.89
C VAL A 14 -0.97 -20.28 -4.64
N GLU A 15 0.11 -20.96 -4.28
CA GLU A 15 0.46 -22.31 -4.69
C GLU A 15 0.54 -23.20 -3.45
N PHE A 16 0.05 -24.43 -3.56
CA PHE A 16 0.10 -25.37 -2.44
C PHE A 16 1.40 -26.17 -2.51
N GLU A 17 2.13 -26.25 -1.40
CA GLU A 17 3.38 -27.02 -1.34
C GLU A 17 3.05 -28.52 -1.45
N GLY A 18 3.47 -29.09 -2.56
CA GLY A 18 3.05 -30.37 -3.12
C GLY A 18 3.26 -30.43 -4.64
N ASP A 19 3.45 -29.27 -5.27
CA ASP A 19 3.81 -29.14 -6.69
C ASP A 19 5.30 -29.34 -7.00
N ASN A 20 6.19 -29.34 -6.00
CA ASN A 20 7.65 -29.24 -6.15
C ASN A 20 8.46 -30.36 -5.47
N GLU A 21 7.90 -31.55 -5.24
CA GLU A 21 8.73 -32.72 -4.90
C GLU A 21 9.22 -33.41 -6.18
N ASP A 22 10.53 -33.38 -6.35
CA ASP A 22 11.27 -33.95 -7.47
C ASP A 22 10.79 -35.35 -7.87
N GLY A 23 10.23 -35.48 -9.08
CA GLY A 23 10.41 -36.65 -9.92
C GLY A 23 9.72 -37.97 -9.54
N GLN A 24 8.74 -38.02 -8.63
CA GLN A 24 7.92 -39.24 -8.43
C GLN A 24 6.41 -38.95 -8.45
N ASP A 25 5.79 -39.33 -9.56
CA ASP A 25 4.35 -39.47 -9.80
C ASP A 25 3.44 -38.38 -9.20
N ARG A 26 3.11 -37.37 -10.01
CA ARG A 26 1.98 -36.47 -9.77
C ARG A 26 0.71 -37.31 -9.59
N LYS A 27 0.33 -37.59 -8.35
CA LYS A 27 -0.92 -38.28 -8.05
C LYS A 27 -2.08 -37.39 -8.44
N VAL A 28 -2.75 -37.78 -9.50
CA VAL A 28 -4.03 -37.23 -9.92
C VAL A 28 -5.15 -38.14 -9.43
N ASP A 29 -6.29 -37.56 -9.05
CA ASP A 29 -7.50 -38.31 -8.73
C ASP A 29 -8.14 -38.91 -9.99
N GLY A 30 -9.26 -39.61 -9.82
CA GLY A 30 -10.00 -40.22 -10.94
C GLY A 30 -10.50 -39.21 -11.99
N ASP A 31 -10.52 -37.92 -11.66
CA ASP A 31 -10.93 -36.81 -12.53
C ASP A 31 -9.72 -36.05 -13.12
N GLY A 32 -8.50 -36.51 -12.86
CA GLY A 32 -7.28 -35.87 -13.36
C GLY A 32 -6.83 -34.65 -12.55
N LYS A 33 -7.38 -34.39 -11.36
CA LYS A 33 -6.98 -33.27 -10.49
C LYS A 33 -5.84 -33.66 -9.55
N ARG A 34 -4.93 -32.72 -9.30
CA ARG A 34 -3.78 -32.95 -8.40
C ARG A 34 -4.26 -33.20 -6.97
N VAL A 35 -3.65 -34.19 -6.32
CA VAL A 35 -3.90 -34.52 -4.91
C VAL A 35 -2.80 -33.89 -4.05
N ILE A 36 -3.20 -32.99 -3.14
CA ILE A 36 -2.30 -32.35 -2.17
C ILE A 36 -2.48 -33.02 -0.81
N LYS A 37 -1.37 -33.31 -0.11
CA LYS A 37 -1.42 -33.86 1.25
C LYS A 37 -1.66 -32.74 2.25
N ALA A 38 -2.58 -32.95 3.17
CA ALA A 38 -2.86 -32.06 4.30
C ALA A 38 -2.55 -32.75 5.63
N LYS A 39 -2.15 -31.98 6.65
CA LYS A 39 -1.94 -32.49 8.01
C LYS A 39 -3.18 -32.21 8.86
N ILE A 40 -3.76 -33.25 9.46
CA ILE A 40 -4.80 -33.05 10.50
C ILE A 40 -4.15 -32.33 11.69
N LEU A 41 -4.75 -31.24 12.12
CA LEU A 41 -4.31 -30.45 13.25
C LEU A 41 -4.95 -30.98 14.53
N ASP A 42 -4.16 -31.02 15.61
CA ASP A 42 -4.62 -31.48 16.91
C ASP A 42 -5.70 -30.53 17.46
N GLY A 43 -6.85 -31.08 17.86
CA GLY A 43 -7.97 -30.30 18.39
C GLY A 43 -9.26 -31.11 18.55
N LEU A 44 -10.25 -30.52 19.22
CA LEU A 44 -11.57 -31.14 19.39
C LEU A 44 -12.34 -31.26 18.06
N VAL A 45 -11.99 -30.42 17.08
CA VAL A 45 -12.57 -30.36 15.74
C VAL A 45 -11.46 -30.61 14.72
N PRO A 46 -11.67 -31.49 13.72
CA PRO A 46 -10.65 -31.81 12.73
C PRO A 46 -10.44 -30.64 11.76
N TYR A 47 -9.39 -29.86 11.98
CA TYR A 47 -8.87 -28.91 10.99
C TYR A 47 -7.72 -29.54 10.21
N PHE A 48 -7.51 -29.08 8.98
CA PHE A 48 -6.41 -29.51 8.14
C PHE A 48 -5.48 -28.33 7.85
N GLY A 49 -4.19 -28.50 8.12
CA GLY A 49 -3.14 -27.57 7.70
C GLY A 49 -2.54 -28.03 6.37
N VAL A 50 -2.44 -27.10 5.43
CA VAL A 50 -1.77 -27.32 4.14
C VAL A 50 -0.69 -26.26 4.00
N PRO A 51 0.57 -26.64 3.74
CA PRO A 51 1.62 -25.67 3.47
C PRO A 51 1.36 -25.00 2.11
N VAL A 52 1.61 -23.70 2.04
CA VAL A 52 1.39 -22.90 0.84
C VAL A 52 2.55 -21.93 0.63
N THR A 53 2.91 -21.71 -0.62
CA THR A 53 3.72 -20.59 -1.07
C THR A 53 2.80 -19.55 -1.69
N ALA A 54 3.08 -18.27 -1.50
CA ALA A 54 2.29 -17.21 -2.12
C ALA A 54 3.18 -16.09 -2.65
N ASN A 55 2.87 -15.62 -3.86
CA ASN A 55 3.39 -14.38 -4.40
C ASN A 55 2.46 -13.25 -4.00
N MET A 56 2.98 -12.21 -3.36
CA MET A 56 2.19 -11.12 -2.82
C MET A 56 2.59 -9.80 -3.48
N LEU A 57 1.60 -9.04 -3.94
CA LEU A 57 1.80 -7.66 -4.41
C LEU A 57 1.48 -6.71 -3.25
N LEU A 58 2.49 -5.97 -2.80
CA LEU A 58 2.38 -5.06 -1.66
C LEU A 58 2.55 -3.61 -2.09
N PHE A 59 1.73 -2.72 -1.52
CA PHE A 59 2.05 -1.30 -1.43
C PHE A 59 2.78 -1.06 -0.11
N SER A 60 4.11 -0.94 -0.18
CA SER A 60 5.00 -0.76 0.98
C SER A 60 5.93 0.44 0.72
N PRO A 61 5.43 1.68 0.86
CA PRO A 61 6.25 2.86 0.68
C PRO A 61 7.34 2.93 1.75
N GLN A 62 8.60 3.06 1.31
CA GLN A 62 9.76 3.13 2.20
C GLN A 62 10.16 4.58 2.48
N PRO A 63 10.83 4.88 3.61
CA PRO A 63 11.35 6.21 3.88
C PRO A 63 12.24 6.71 2.72
N GLU A 64 12.20 8.01 2.45
CA GLU A 64 12.87 8.65 1.32
C GLU A 64 12.35 8.27 -0.09
N MET A 65 11.37 7.35 -0.18
CA MET A 65 10.71 7.07 -1.44
C MET A 65 9.91 8.28 -1.88
N ILE A 66 10.05 8.62 -3.15
CA ILE A 66 9.31 9.73 -3.74
C ILE A 66 7.98 9.23 -4.27
N LEU A 67 6.90 9.74 -3.69
CA LEU A 67 5.52 9.43 -4.10
C LEU A 67 4.88 10.64 -4.77
N GLU A 68 3.89 10.36 -5.60
CA GLU A 68 3.02 11.37 -6.18
C GLU A 68 1.59 11.17 -5.70
N GLY A 69 0.96 12.25 -5.28
CA GLY A 69 -0.40 12.23 -4.75
C GLY A 69 -1.22 13.43 -5.20
N LYS A 70 -2.52 13.22 -5.35
CA LYS A 70 -3.48 14.29 -5.66
C LYS A 70 -3.97 14.92 -4.36
N VAL A 71 -3.84 16.23 -4.22
CA VAL A 71 -4.32 16.95 -3.04
C VAL A 71 -5.85 16.90 -2.98
N GLU A 72 -6.39 16.31 -1.91
CA GLU A 72 -7.83 16.19 -1.70
C GLU A 72 -8.35 17.23 -0.70
N MET A 73 -7.55 17.53 0.32
CA MET A 73 -7.84 18.51 1.35
C MET A 73 -6.57 19.24 1.77
N LEU A 74 -6.70 20.50 2.17
CA LEU A 74 -5.59 21.25 2.75
C LEU A 74 -6.09 22.25 3.78
N GLY A 75 -5.32 22.39 4.86
CA GLY A 75 -5.49 23.37 5.91
C GLY A 75 -4.20 24.17 6.11
N LYS A 76 -4.21 25.04 7.12
CA LYS A 76 -3.00 25.77 7.53
C LYS A 76 -1.92 24.81 8.07
N GLU A 77 -2.37 23.74 8.74
CA GLU A 77 -1.52 22.81 9.49
C GLU A 77 -1.12 21.57 8.67
N SER A 78 -1.76 21.31 7.52
CA SER A 78 -1.51 20.08 6.77
C SER A 78 -1.97 20.15 5.30
N ILE A 79 -1.36 19.29 4.48
CA ILE A 79 -1.82 18.91 3.14
C ILE A 79 -2.18 17.43 3.17
N HIS A 80 -3.40 17.08 2.77
CA HIS A 80 -3.86 15.71 2.61
C HIS A 80 -3.93 15.36 1.14
N ALA A 81 -3.23 14.30 0.73
CA ALA A 81 -3.15 13.83 -0.63
C ALA A 81 -3.55 12.35 -0.75
N ILE A 82 -4.01 11.97 -1.93
CA ILE A 82 -4.34 10.60 -2.28
C ILE A 82 -3.32 10.07 -3.29
N VAL A 83 -2.59 9.04 -2.88
CA VAL A 83 -1.60 8.29 -3.68
C VAL A 83 -2.28 7.09 -4.32
N LEU A 84 -2.01 6.85 -5.61
CA LEU A 84 -2.62 5.76 -6.41
C LEU A 84 -4.17 5.70 -6.36
N GLY A 85 -4.83 6.81 -6.02
CA GLY A 85 -6.29 6.90 -5.93
C GLY A 85 -6.92 6.31 -4.67
N VAL A 86 -6.16 5.62 -3.81
CA VAL A 86 -6.70 4.90 -2.64
C VAL A 86 -5.92 5.11 -1.34
N PHE A 87 -4.65 5.49 -1.40
CA PHE A 87 -3.82 5.65 -0.20
C PHE A 87 -3.78 7.09 0.27
N SER A 88 -4.18 7.32 1.53
CA SER A 88 -4.10 8.65 2.13
C SER A 88 -2.68 8.96 2.60
N ALA A 89 -2.19 10.14 2.27
CA ALA A 89 -0.95 10.72 2.78
C ALA A 89 -1.25 12.08 3.43
N ALA A 90 -0.61 12.35 4.56
CA ALA A 90 -0.68 13.63 5.25
C ALA A 90 0.72 14.23 5.35
N ILE A 91 0.87 15.48 4.94
CA ILE A 91 2.10 16.26 5.05
C ILE A 91 1.80 17.38 6.04
N MET A 92 2.48 17.35 7.19
CA MET A 92 2.27 18.30 8.28
C MET A 92 3.02 19.61 8.02
N ALA A 93 2.60 20.70 8.66
CA ALA A 93 3.13 22.04 8.37
C ALA A 93 4.64 22.21 8.61
N ASP A 94 5.22 21.45 9.53
CA ASP A 94 6.66 21.35 9.79
C ASP A 94 7.43 20.70 8.62
N ASP A 95 6.77 19.84 7.85
CA ASP A 95 7.33 19.19 6.65
C ASP A 95 7.05 19.97 5.35
N ILE A 96 6.27 21.06 5.42
CA ILE A 96 6.04 21.94 4.27
C ILE A 96 7.16 22.98 4.22
N PRO A 97 7.88 23.15 3.09
CA PRO A 97 8.95 24.14 2.99
C PRO A 97 8.47 25.55 3.32
N GLU A 98 9.24 26.29 4.14
CA GLU A 98 8.83 27.61 4.67
C GLU A 98 8.49 28.65 3.59
N MET A 99 9.05 28.46 2.38
CA MET A 99 8.76 29.29 1.21
C MET A 99 7.30 29.21 0.78
N PHE A 100 6.56 28.16 1.15
CA PHE A 100 5.13 28.07 0.91
C PHE A 100 4.35 28.69 2.06
N LYS A 101 3.52 29.69 1.76
CA LYS A 101 2.61 30.30 2.75
C LYS A 101 1.16 29.92 2.46
N PHE A 102 0.46 29.49 3.51
CA PHE A 102 -0.96 29.22 3.44
C PHE A 102 -1.76 30.52 3.31
N LYS A 103 -2.68 30.56 2.35
CA LYS A 103 -3.70 31.61 2.21
C LYS A 103 -5.08 31.00 2.22
N ARG A 104 -5.92 31.44 3.16
CA ARG A 104 -7.33 31.06 3.24
C ARG A 104 -8.12 31.77 2.15
N ARG A 105 -9.06 31.06 1.51
CA ARG A 105 -10.04 31.64 0.58
C ARG A 105 -11.37 30.91 0.72
N GLY A 106 -12.37 31.57 1.29
CA GLY A 106 -13.68 30.97 1.56
C GLY A 106 -13.58 29.74 2.47
N HIS A 107 -14.24 28.65 2.07
CA HIS A 107 -14.25 27.37 2.78
C HIS A 107 -12.97 26.52 2.58
N GLY A 108 -11.97 27.02 1.85
CA GLY A 108 -10.71 26.30 1.61
C GLY A 108 -9.47 27.17 1.75
N GLY A 109 -8.35 26.66 1.24
CA GLY A 109 -7.08 27.36 1.21
C GLY A 109 -6.22 26.98 0.02
N LYS A 110 -5.02 27.56 -0.02
CA LYS A 110 -3.94 27.21 -0.94
C LYS A 110 -2.60 27.56 -0.32
N PHE A 111 -1.59 26.76 -0.61
CA PHE A 111 -0.20 27.15 -0.38
C PHE A 111 0.35 27.81 -1.64
N ILE A 112 1.06 28.92 -1.47
CA ILE A 112 1.69 29.66 -2.57
C ILE A 112 3.15 29.84 -2.22
N SER A 113 4.04 29.53 -3.16
CA SER A 113 5.46 29.86 -2.99
C SER A 113 5.65 31.38 -2.95
N GLN A 114 6.53 31.82 -2.05
CA GLN A 114 6.97 33.21 -1.93
C GLN A 114 7.97 33.59 -3.03
N SER A 115 8.78 32.65 -3.52
CA SER A 115 9.75 32.86 -4.60
C SER A 115 9.10 32.80 -5.98
N ASP A 116 8.07 31.98 -6.16
CA ASP A 116 7.28 31.89 -7.40
C ASP A 116 5.78 31.89 -7.11
N LYS A 117 5.12 33.03 -7.35
CA LYS A 117 3.68 33.19 -7.13
C LYS A 117 2.82 32.32 -8.05
N ARG A 118 3.39 31.74 -9.12
CA ARG A 118 2.70 30.80 -10.02
C ARG A 118 2.70 29.38 -9.46
N HIS A 119 3.65 29.04 -8.60
CA HIS A 119 3.70 27.76 -7.91
C HIS A 119 2.67 27.74 -6.76
N VAL A 120 1.54 27.09 -7.02
CA VAL A 120 0.39 27.03 -6.12
C VAL A 120 -0.03 25.58 -5.88
N ILE A 121 -0.10 25.19 -4.61
CA ILE A 121 -0.68 23.92 -4.18
C ILE A 121 -2.10 24.19 -3.69
N LYS A 122 -3.08 23.54 -4.31
CA LYS A 122 -4.52 23.66 -4.01
C LYS A 122 -5.19 22.29 -4.18
N LYS A 123 -6.46 22.17 -3.79
CA LYS A 123 -7.24 20.96 -4.05
C LYS A 123 -7.18 20.61 -5.55
N GLY A 124 -6.89 19.35 -5.85
CA GLY A 124 -6.71 18.81 -7.19
C GLY A 124 -5.30 18.93 -7.76
N SER A 125 -4.37 19.64 -7.12
CA SER A 125 -2.96 19.66 -7.53
C SER A 125 -2.34 18.27 -7.39
N MET A 126 -1.52 17.87 -8.36
CA MET A 126 -0.59 16.74 -8.21
C MET A 126 0.67 17.26 -7.51
N ILE A 127 1.06 16.60 -6.43
CA ILE A 127 2.28 16.93 -5.68
C ILE A 127 3.18 15.71 -5.56
N ARG A 128 4.48 15.96 -5.56
CA ARG A 128 5.51 14.97 -5.32
C ARG A 128 6.15 15.23 -3.97
N PHE A 129 6.30 14.20 -3.16
CA PHE A 129 6.82 14.32 -1.80
C PHE A 129 7.63 13.08 -1.42
N SER A 130 8.55 13.26 -0.47
CA SER A 130 9.33 12.18 0.13
C SER A 130 8.55 11.56 1.29
N VAL A 131 8.58 10.24 1.41
CA VAL A 131 8.01 9.52 2.55
C VAL A 131 8.88 9.73 3.78
N LYS A 132 8.28 10.27 4.84
CA LYS A 132 8.88 10.38 6.17
C LYS A 132 8.34 9.26 7.06
N ARG A 133 9.17 8.73 7.96
CA ARG A 133 8.74 7.76 8.99
C ARG A 133 7.79 8.39 10.00
#